data_AF-A0A1V2IFK5-F1
#
_entry.id   AF-A0A1V2IFK5-F1
#
_cell.length_a   1.000
_cell.length_b   1.000
_cell.length_c   1.000
_cell.angle_alpha   90.00
_cell.angle_beta   90.00
_cell.angle_gamma   90.00
#
_symmetry.space_group_name_H-M   'P 1'
#
loop_
_entity.id
_entity.type
_entity.pdbx_description
1 polymer ?
#
loop_
_entity_poly.entity_id
_entity_poly.type
_entity_poly.pdbx_seq_one_letter_code
_entity_poly.pdbx_strand_id
1 'polypeptide(L)'
;MTAQPEPSDSAVVQADRPYLDVRDLKVTFGTDDGDVRAVNGLSFSLQRGRTLGIVGESGSGKSAASLAIMGLQRGRRTTVSGEIWLDGENLVSDSAERVRSLRGREMAMIFQDPLSAMHPYFRIGDQIIEAYRVHHDVSKKAAKTRAVELLDRVGIPDARRRVDSYPHEFSGGMRQRAMIAMALSCDPSLLIADEPTTALDVTVQAQILDLLNDLQKEFNSAIVMITHDLGVVAEISDEVLVMYAGNAVEHGTVQEIFSAPQHPYTWGLLSSITRLDRTRADRLRAVPGNPPSLIAVPAGCPFHPRCQYANLAGPATRTERPTLETVAPGHRVACHLPVEARVRIFREEVAPSL
;
A
#
# COMPACT_ATOMS: atom_id res chain seq x y z
N MET A 1 51.33 -23.84 -30.48
CA MET A 1 49.91 -24.17 -30.73
C MET A 1 49.30 -24.49 -29.38
N THR A 2 48.86 -23.44 -28.69
CA THR A 2 48.37 -23.51 -27.31
C THR A 2 46.90 -23.13 -27.37
N ALA A 3 46.03 -24.12 -27.26
CA ALA A 3 44.59 -23.94 -27.30
C ALA A 3 44.14 -23.21 -26.02
N GLN A 4 43.49 -22.06 -26.19
CA GLN A 4 42.78 -21.37 -25.11
C GLN A 4 41.46 -22.11 -24.83
N PRO A 5 41.04 -22.23 -23.56
CA PRO A 5 39.71 -22.73 -23.27
C PRO A 5 38.67 -21.64 -23.53
N GLU A 6 37.60 -22.00 -24.22
CA GLU A 6 36.43 -21.15 -24.46
C GLU A 6 35.71 -20.82 -23.14
N PRO A 7 35.22 -19.58 -22.95
CA PRO A 7 34.42 -19.25 -21.79
C PRO A 7 33.03 -19.87 -21.94
N SER A 8 32.63 -20.65 -20.93
CA SER A 8 31.30 -21.25 -20.84
C SER A 8 30.22 -20.18 -20.78
N ASP A 9 29.46 -20.09 -21.86
CA ASP A 9 28.25 -19.29 -21.98
C ASP A 9 27.09 -20.05 -21.33
N SER A 10 26.56 -19.52 -20.22
CA SER A 10 25.16 -19.60 -19.77
C SER A 10 25.01 -19.38 -18.25
N ALA A 11 25.52 -18.25 -17.74
CA ALA A 11 24.87 -17.62 -16.60
C ALA A 11 23.70 -16.81 -17.16
N VAL A 12 22.58 -17.48 -17.45
CA VAL A 12 21.33 -16.78 -17.69
C VAL A 12 21.05 -16.00 -16.43
N VAL A 13 21.19 -14.67 -16.52
CA VAL A 13 20.76 -13.74 -15.48
C VAL A 13 19.29 -14.06 -15.21
N GLN A 14 19.03 -14.75 -14.11
CA GLN A 14 17.69 -15.01 -13.62
C GLN A 14 17.08 -13.63 -13.39
N ALA A 15 16.18 -13.21 -14.30
CA ALA A 15 15.44 -11.97 -14.11
C ALA A 15 14.78 -12.05 -12.74
N ASP A 16 15.16 -11.12 -11.86
CA ASP A 16 14.83 -11.12 -10.44
C ASP A 16 13.31 -11.17 -10.26
N ARG A 17 12.78 -12.34 -9.92
CA ARG A 17 11.34 -12.59 -9.88
C ARG A 17 10.74 -11.72 -8.76
N PRO A 18 9.70 -10.92 -9.04
CA PRO A 18 9.03 -10.16 -8.00
C PRO A 18 8.50 -11.07 -6.89
N TYR A 19 8.69 -10.64 -5.65
CA TYR A 19 8.20 -11.37 -4.48
C TYR A 19 6.68 -11.31 -4.38
N LEU A 20 6.09 -10.16 -4.68
CA LEU A 20 4.65 -10.01 -4.87
C LEU A 20 4.40 -9.50 -6.30
N ASP A 21 3.55 -10.19 -7.05
CA ASP A 21 3.15 -9.80 -8.40
C ASP A 21 1.64 -9.94 -8.56
N VAL A 22 0.97 -8.79 -8.66
CA VAL A 22 -0.48 -8.65 -8.78
C VAL A 22 -0.80 -8.35 -10.23
N ARG A 23 -1.70 -9.13 -10.84
CA ARG A 23 -2.03 -9.04 -12.26
C ARG A 23 -3.55 -9.02 -12.47
N ASP A 24 -4.03 -7.97 -13.14
CA ASP A 24 -5.43 -7.75 -13.47
C ASP A 24 -6.39 -8.01 -12.29
N LEU A 25 -5.98 -7.63 -11.07
CA LEU A 25 -6.75 -7.86 -9.86
C LEU A 25 -8.07 -7.08 -9.94
N LYS A 26 -9.17 -7.80 -9.79
CA LYS A 26 -10.53 -7.25 -9.72
C LYS A 26 -11.18 -7.71 -8.42
N VAL A 27 -11.80 -6.78 -7.73
CA VAL A 27 -12.52 -7.03 -6.47
C VAL A 27 -13.89 -6.39 -6.58
N THR A 28 -14.93 -7.22 -6.51
CA THR A 28 -16.33 -6.79 -6.59
C THR A 28 -17.07 -7.23 -5.34
N PHE A 29 -17.79 -6.31 -4.70
CA PHE A 29 -18.70 -6.59 -3.60
C PHE A 29 -20.14 -6.50 -4.08
N GLY A 30 -20.90 -7.59 -3.96
CA GLY A 30 -22.34 -7.58 -4.24
C GLY A 30 -23.11 -6.93 -3.08
N THR A 31 -23.72 -5.78 -3.32
CA THR A 31 -24.63 -5.11 -2.38
C THR A 31 -26.07 -5.15 -2.91
N ASP A 32 -27.03 -4.78 -2.08
CA ASP A 32 -28.44 -4.74 -2.50
C ASP A 32 -28.72 -3.61 -3.52
N ASP A 33 -27.84 -2.59 -3.56
CA ASP A 33 -27.88 -1.48 -4.52
C ASP A 33 -27.11 -1.77 -5.83
N GLY A 34 -26.46 -2.94 -5.92
CA GLY A 34 -25.70 -3.39 -7.09
C GLY A 34 -24.25 -3.78 -6.79
N ASP A 35 -23.50 -4.08 -7.85
CA ASP A 35 -22.11 -4.51 -7.71
C ASP A 35 -21.17 -3.33 -7.53
N VAL A 36 -20.51 -3.27 -6.36
CA VAL A 36 -19.45 -2.30 -6.06
C VAL A 36 -18.14 -2.83 -6.62
N ARG A 37 -17.63 -2.22 -7.69
CA ARG A 37 -16.32 -2.57 -8.29
C ARG A 37 -15.21 -1.84 -7.55
N ALA A 38 -14.75 -2.41 -6.44
CA ALA A 38 -13.78 -1.78 -5.56
C ALA A 38 -12.37 -1.71 -6.14
N VAL A 39 -11.98 -2.73 -6.90
CA VAL A 39 -10.71 -2.79 -7.65
C VAL A 39 -11.02 -3.30 -9.05
N ASN A 40 -10.44 -2.69 -10.07
CA ASN A 40 -10.78 -2.94 -11.47
C ASN A 40 -9.51 -3.01 -12.35
N GLY A 41 -8.82 -4.15 -12.33
CA GLY A 41 -7.67 -4.43 -13.19
C GLY A 41 -6.35 -3.89 -12.64
N LEU A 42 -6.17 -3.93 -11.32
CA LEU A 42 -4.95 -3.46 -10.68
C LEU A 42 -3.79 -4.41 -10.98
N SER A 43 -2.67 -3.85 -11.46
CA SER A 43 -1.45 -4.63 -11.72
C SER A 43 -0.21 -3.90 -11.23
N PHE A 44 0.62 -4.58 -10.44
CA PHE A 44 1.90 -4.08 -9.95
C PHE A 44 2.77 -5.24 -9.44
N SER A 45 4.07 -4.99 -9.33
CA SER A 45 5.05 -5.93 -8.82
C SER A 45 5.86 -5.28 -7.70
N LEU A 46 6.29 -6.05 -6.72
CA LEU A 46 7.10 -5.60 -5.60
C LEU A 46 8.20 -6.62 -5.30
N GLN A 47 9.43 -6.11 -5.20
CA GLN A 47 10.61 -6.90 -4.84
C GLN A 47 10.80 -6.95 -3.32
N ARG A 48 11.57 -7.94 -2.84
CA ARG A 48 12.06 -7.94 -1.46
C ARG A 48 12.95 -6.73 -1.20
N GLY A 49 12.91 -6.22 0.03
CA GLY A 49 13.66 -5.03 0.44
C GLY A 49 13.23 -3.74 -0.25
N ARG A 50 12.05 -3.72 -0.89
CA ARG A 50 11.45 -2.54 -1.51
C ARG A 50 10.13 -2.19 -0.84
N THR A 51 9.79 -0.92 -0.90
CA THR A 51 8.53 -0.38 -0.39
C THR A 51 7.72 0.23 -1.54
N LEU A 52 6.50 -0.26 -1.73
CA LEU A 52 5.51 0.35 -2.62
C LEU A 52 4.50 1.15 -1.79
N GLY A 53 4.41 2.46 -2.07
CA GLY A 53 3.35 3.32 -1.57
C GLY A 53 2.11 3.24 -2.46
N ILE A 54 0.96 2.88 -1.91
CA ILE A 54 -0.33 2.95 -2.62
C ILE A 54 -1.13 4.12 -2.05
N VAL A 55 -1.41 5.11 -2.90
CA VAL A 55 -2.05 6.38 -2.49
C VAL A 55 -3.34 6.65 -3.25
N GLY A 56 -4.20 7.47 -2.67
CA GLY A 56 -5.44 7.95 -3.27
C GLY A 56 -6.47 8.35 -2.22
N GLU A 57 -7.53 9.03 -2.64
CA GLU A 57 -8.64 9.43 -1.77
C GLU A 57 -9.32 8.22 -1.12
N SER A 58 -10.08 8.46 -0.05
CA SER A 58 -10.93 7.44 0.56
C SER A 58 -11.88 6.83 -0.48
N GLY A 59 -12.05 5.51 -0.46
CA GLY A 59 -12.85 4.79 -1.44
C GLY A 59 -12.17 4.56 -2.80
N SER A 60 -10.87 4.81 -2.96
CA SER A 60 -10.16 4.53 -4.22
C SER A 60 -9.86 3.04 -4.47
N GLY A 61 -10.10 2.15 -3.50
CA GLY A 61 -9.91 0.70 -3.62
C GLY A 61 -8.67 0.13 -2.90
N LYS A 62 -7.86 0.96 -2.25
CA LYS A 62 -6.59 0.54 -1.60
C LYS A 62 -6.78 -0.57 -0.57
N SER A 63 -7.66 -0.36 0.41
CA SER A 63 -7.94 -1.36 1.45
C SER A 63 -8.66 -2.61 0.90
N ALA A 64 -9.39 -2.49 -0.21
CA ALA A 64 -9.96 -3.66 -0.87
C ALA A 64 -8.87 -4.51 -1.54
N ALA A 65 -7.86 -3.87 -2.15
CA ALA A 65 -6.71 -4.55 -2.72
C ALA A 65 -5.85 -5.24 -1.63
N SER A 66 -5.57 -4.59 -0.50
CA SER A 66 -4.83 -5.21 0.62
C SER A 66 -5.53 -6.43 1.18
N LEU A 67 -6.85 -6.32 1.44
CA LEU A 67 -7.64 -7.44 1.94
C LEU A 67 -7.72 -8.59 0.93
N ALA A 68 -7.75 -8.29 -0.37
CA ALA A 68 -7.71 -9.31 -1.42
C ALA A 68 -6.37 -10.06 -1.42
N ILE A 69 -5.24 -9.34 -1.32
CA ILE A 69 -3.89 -9.94 -1.22
C ILE A 69 -3.77 -10.82 0.02
N MET A 70 -4.27 -10.38 1.17
CA MET A 70 -4.26 -11.17 2.40
C MET A 70 -5.25 -12.36 2.39
N GLY A 71 -6.16 -12.44 1.40
CA GLY A 71 -7.27 -13.40 1.39
C GLY A 71 -8.29 -13.18 2.52
N LEU A 72 -8.42 -11.94 3.01
CA LEU A 72 -9.31 -11.55 4.12
C LEU A 72 -10.63 -10.93 3.63
N GLN A 73 -11.13 -11.44 2.50
CA GLN A 73 -12.33 -10.93 1.86
C GLN A 73 -13.57 -11.17 2.73
N ARG A 74 -14.46 -10.17 2.77
CA ARG A 74 -15.65 -10.20 3.64
C ARG A 74 -16.81 -10.93 2.95
N GLY A 75 -17.21 -12.06 3.51
CA GLY A 75 -18.50 -12.68 3.25
C GLY A 75 -18.67 -13.36 1.88
N ARG A 76 -19.84 -13.98 1.69
CA ARG A 76 -20.16 -14.83 0.52
C ARG A 76 -20.45 -14.06 -0.78
N ARG A 77 -20.53 -12.73 -0.73
CA ARG A 77 -20.86 -11.85 -1.89
C ARG A 77 -19.64 -11.11 -2.46
N THR A 78 -18.42 -11.49 -2.07
CA THR A 78 -17.21 -10.92 -2.66
C THR A 78 -16.73 -11.82 -3.80
N THR A 79 -16.46 -11.23 -4.95
CA THR A 79 -15.81 -11.91 -6.08
C THR A 79 -14.44 -11.29 -6.30
N VAL A 80 -13.42 -12.14 -6.35
CA VAL A 80 -12.05 -11.74 -6.72
C VAL A 80 -11.55 -12.55 -7.89
N SER A 81 -10.98 -11.86 -8.87
CA SER A 81 -10.40 -12.44 -10.08
C SER A 81 -9.11 -11.71 -10.45
N GLY A 82 -8.37 -12.28 -11.40
CA GLY A 82 -6.98 -11.92 -11.68
C GLY A 82 -6.03 -12.90 -11.01
N GLU A 83 -4.78 -12.47 -10.80
CA GLU A 83 -3.76 -13.29 -10.17
C GLU A 83 -3.02 -12.49 -9.09
N ILE A 84 -2.69 -13.17 -7.99
CA ILE A 84 -1.85 -12.61 -6.92
C ILE A 84 -0.77 -13.64 -6.64
N TRP A 85 0.41 -13.43 -7.20
CA TRP A 85 1.56 -14.30 -7.05
C TRP A 85 2.41 -13.84 -5.87
N LEU A 86 2.57 -14.70 -4.86
CA LEU A 86 3.47 -14.51 -3.73
C LEU A 86 4.57 -15.58 -3.79
N ASP A 87 5.81 -15.16 -4.07
CA ASP A 87 7.02 -15.99 -4.14
C ASP A 87 6.98 -17.25 -5.02
N GLY A 88 6.02 -17.39 -5.92
CA GLY A 88 5.74 -18.74 -6.42
C GLY A 88 4.29 -19.00 -6.71
N GLU A 89 3.47 -18.54 -5.78
CA GLU A 89 2.21 -19.18 -5.45
C GLU A 89 1.05 -18.23 -5.71
N ASN A 90 0.06 -18.67 -6.47
CA ASN A 90 -1.08 -17.84 -6.85
C ASN A 90 -2.20 -17.96 -5.82
N LEU A 91 -2.27 -16.96 -4.93
CA LEU A 91 -3.17 -16.92 -3.78
C LEU A 91 -4.65 -16.97 -4.17
N VAL A 92 -5.02 -16.50 -5.37
CA VAL A 92 -6.42 -16.48 -5.84
C VAL A 92 -6.93 -17.87 -6.17
N SER A 93 -6.05 -18.73 -6.71
CA SER A 93 -6.38 -20.10 -7.10
C SER A 93 -6.16 -21.13 -5.98
N ASP A 94 -5.47 -20.75 -4.91
CA ASP A 94 -5.13 -21.64 -3.80
C ASP A 94 -6.28 -21.85 -2.81
N SER A 95 -6.13 -22.90 -1.98
CA SER A 95 -7.11 -23.20 -0.94
C SER A 95 -7.05 -22.18 0.21
N ALA A 96 -8.19 -21.96 0.88
CA ALA A 96 -8.26 -21.07 2.04
C ALA A 96 -7.31 -21.52 3.17
N GLU A 97 -7.13 -22.83 3.36
CA GLU A 97 -6.19 -23.40 4.32
C GLU A 97 -4.74 -23.09 3.96
N ARG A 98 -4.39 -23.16 2.67
CA ARG A 98 -3.05 -22.85 2.20
C ARG A 98 -2.74 -21.37 2.39
N VAL A 99 -3.63 -20.48 1.93
CA VAL A 99 -3.51 -19.03 2.14
C VAL A 99 -3.42 -18.69 3.64
N ARG A 100 -4.18 -19.38 4.50
CA ARG A 100 -4.09 -19.23 5.95
C ARG A 100 -2.70 -19.58 6.50
N SER A 101 -2.05 -20.61 5.96
CA SER A 101 -0.71 -21.03 6.41
C SER A 101 0.40 -20.04 6.06
N LEU A 102 0.19 -19.21 5.03
CA LEU A 102 1.14 -18.17 4.61
C LEU A 102 1.08 -16.92 5.51
N ARG A 103 -0.05 -16.68 6.18
CA ARG A 103 -0.19 -15.55 7.10
C ARG A 103 0.76 -15.72 8.30
N GLY A 104 1.32 -14.62 8.78
CA GLY A 104 2.30 -14.60 9.86
C GLY A 104 3.72 -14.49 9.31
N ARG A 105 4.26 -15.58 8.74
CA ARG A 105 5.66 -15.62 8.25
C ARG A 105 5.85 -15.11 6.82
N GLU A 106 4.99 -15.50 5.89
CA GLU A 106 5.15 -15.06 4.49
C GLU A 106 4.49 -13.72 4.24
N MET A 107 3.36 -13.47 4.89
CA MET A 107 2.66 -12.19 4.83
C MET A 107 1.97 -11.81 6.15
N ALA A 108 2.06 -10.54 6.51
CA ALA A 108 1.36 -9.96 7.65
C ALA A 108 0.76 -8.60 7.29
N MET A 109 -0.19 -8.14 8.12
CA MET A 109 -0.89 -6.89 7.92
C MET A 109 -0.94 -6.07 9.21
N ILE A 110 -0.67 -4.77 9.09
CA ILE A 110 -0.99 -3.75 10.10
C ILE A 110 -2.32 -3.13 9.67
N PHE A 111 -3.36 -3.31 10.48
CA PHE A 111 -4.71 -2.82 10.19
C PHE A 111 -4.85 -1.33 10.54
N GLN A 112 -5.82 -0.66 9.90
CA GLN A 112 -6.09 0.77 10.09
C GLN A 112 -6.49 1.16 11.52
N ASP A 113 -7.28 0.32 12.22
CA ASP A 113 -7.78 0.62 13.58
C ASP A 113 -7.33 -0.42 14.63
N PRO A 114 -6.41 -0.05 15.54
CA PRO A 114 -5.96 -0.91 16.63
C PRO A 114 -7.09 -1.41 17.56
N LEU A 115 -8.16 -0.64 17.75
CA LEU A 115 -9.29 -1.03 18.60
C LEU A 115 -10.09 -2.18 18.01
N SER A 116 -10.21 -2.21 16.68
CA SER A 116 -10.82 -3.32 15.97
C SER A 116 -9.92 -4.55 15.90
N ALA A 117 -8.60 -4.35 15.94
CA ALA A 117 -7.61 -5.40 15.76
C ALA A 117 -7.24 -6.15 17.05
N MET A 118 -7.31 -5.49 18.23
CA MET A 118 -6.98 -6.11 19.51
C MET A 118 -8.22 -6.41 20.35
N HIS A 119 -8.29 -7.63 20.88
CA HIS A 119 -9.40 -8.06 21.71
C HIS A 119 -9.29 -7.43 23.12
N PRO A 120 -10.31 -6.68 23.59
CA PRO A 120 -10.20 -5.86 24.80
C PRO A 120 -10.11 -6.67 26.10
N TYR A 121 -10.52 -7.93 26.07
CA TYR A 121 -10.52 -8.84 27.23
C TYR A 121 -9.24 -9.67 27.38
N PHE A 122 -8.31 -9.61 26.43
CA PHE A 122 -7.03 -10.31 26.52
C PHE A 122 -5.90 -9.31 26.73
N ARG A 123 -4.85 -9.73 27.45
CA ARG A 123 -3.65 -8.92 27.63
C ARG A 123 -2.94 -8.74 26.29
N ILE A 124 -2.22 -7.63 26.16
CA ILE A 124 -1.40 -7.33 24.98
C ILE A 124 -0.43 -8.48 24.70
N GLY A 125 0.31 -8.90 25.72
CA GLY A 125 1.27 -9.98 25.61
C GLY A 125 0.66 -11.31 25.23
N ASP A 126 -0.50 -11.67 25.77
CA ASP A 126 -1.15 -12.94 25.47
C ASP A 126 -1.53 -13.05 23.98
N GLN A 127 -1.99 -11.95 23.38
CA GLN A 127 -2.32 -11.89 21.95
C GLN A 127 -1.08 -12.03 21.05
N ILE A 128 0.03 -11.37 21.40
CA ILE A 128 1.30 -11.49 20.67
C ILE A 128 1.91 -12.90 20.84
N ILE A 129 1.84 -13.45 22.05
CA ILE A 129 2.31 -14.81 22.37
C ILE A 129 1.52 -15.85 21.58
N GLU A 130 0.20 -15.70 21.49
CA GLU A 130 -0.66 -16.58 20.72
C GLU A 130 -0.28 -16.54 19.24
N ALA A 131 -0.23 -15.34 18.64
CA ALA A 131 0.18 -15.16 17.25
C ALA A 131 1.53 -15.86 16.97
N TYR A 132 2.54 -15.61 17.80
CA TYR A 132 3.86 -16.24 17.60
C TYR A 132 3.82 -17.77 17.70
N ARG A 133 3.12 -18.32 18.70
CA ARG A 133 3.04 -19.78 18.94
C ARG A 133 2.20 -20.54 17.92
N VAL A 134 1.27 -19.88 17.24
CA VAL A 134 0.53 -20.50 16.12
C VAL A 134 1.47 -20.80 14.95
N HIS A 135 2.54 -20.03 14.79
CA HIS A 135 3.48 -20.16 13.66
C HIS A 135 4.84 -20.75 14.05
N HIS A 136 5.10 -20.95 15.35
CA HIS A 136 6.38 -21.42 15.88
C HIS A 136 6.17 -22.49 16.96
N ASP A 137 6.89 -23.60 16.86
CA ASP A 137 6.92 -24.62 17.90
C ASP A 137 7.85 -24.18 19.05
N VAL A 138 7.31 -23.33 19.94
CA VAL A 138 8.04 -22.75 21.06
C VAL A 138 7.25 -22.78 22.36
N SER A 139 7.98 -22.82 23.48
CA SER A 139 7.37 -22.72 24.81
C SER A 139 6.71 -21.34 25.03
N LYS A 140 5.68 -21.29 25.88
CA LYS A 140 5.04 -20.02 26.29
C LYS A 140 6.06 -19.03 26.88
N LYS A 141 7.10 -19.52 27.57
CA LYS A 141 8.15 -18.68 28.15
C LYS A 141 8.99 -18.01 27.06
N ALA A 142 9.43 -18.77 26.05
CA ALA A 142 10.18 -18.22 24.92
C ALA A 142 9.35 -17.21 24.13
N ALA A 143 8.08 -17.52 23.87
CA ALA A 143 7.15 -16.60 23.21
C ALA A 143 6.93 -15.31 24.02
N LYS A 144 6.83 -15.39 25.37
CA LYS A 144 6.72 -14.19 26.22
C LYS A 144 7.98 -13.33 26.15
N THR A 145 9.17 -13.94 26.12
CA THR A 145 10.42 -13.20 25.90
C THR A 145 10.39 -12.44 24.57
N ARG A 146 10.04 -13.12 23.48
CA ARG A 146 9.89 -12.49 22.15
C ARG A 146 8.87 -11.36 22.15
N ALA A 147 7.71 -11.56 22.78
CA ALA A 147 6.69 -10.51 22.89
C ALA A 147 7.20 -9.27 23.64
N VAL A 148 7.96 -9.44 24.72
CA VAL A 148 8.58 -8.32 25.44
C VAL A 148 9.61 -7.61 24.57
N GLU A 149 10.48 -8.34 23.87
CA GLU A 149 11.47 -7.78 22.96
C GLU A 149 10.82 -6.95 21.84
N LEU A 150 9.73 -7.46 21.26
CA LEU A 150 8.99 -6.74 20.22
C LEU A 150 8.32 -5.49 20.77
N LEU A 151 7.68 -5.57 21.94
CA LEU A 151 7.08 -4.40 22.60
C LEU A 151 8.14 -3.32 22.92
N ASP A 152 9.33 -3.72 23.36
CA ASP A 152 10.45 -2.82 23.61
C ASP A 152 10.93 -2.18 22.30
N ARG A 153 11.11 -2.99 21.24
CA ARG A 153 11.54 -2.55 19.90
C ARG A 153 10.59 -1.54 19.27
N VAL A 154 9.28 -1.71 19.43
CA VAL A 154 8.29 -0.72 18.96
C VAL A 154 8.14 0.49 19.89
N GLY A 155 8.96 0.59 20.96
CA GLY A 155 9.01 1.74 21.86
C GLY A 155 7.92 1.77 22.93
N ILE A 156 7.39 0.61 23.36
CA ILE A 156 6.50 0.56 24.54
C ILE A 156 7.37 0.74 25.80
N PRO A 157 7.16 1.80 26.59
CA PRO A 157 7.94 1.98 27.81
C PRO A 157 7.64 0.85 28.80
N ASP A 158 8.66 0.38 29.52
CA ASP A 158 8.53 -0.70 30.51
C ASP A 158 7.79 -1.93 29.94
N ALA A 159 8.21 -2.38 28.74
CA ALA A 159 7.61 -3.49 28.01
C ALA A 159 7.45 -4.76 28.86
N ARG A 160 8.42 -5.03 29.76
CA ARG A 160 8.38 -6.17 30.70
C ARG A 160 7.16 -6.15 31.62
N ARG A 161 6.74 -4.96 32.09
CA ARG A 161 5.54 -4.81 32.90
C ARG A 161 4.29 -4.74 32.02
N ARG A 162 4.37 -3.98 30.93
CA ARG A 162 3.23 -3.67 30.05
C ARG A 162 2.78 -4.81 29.14
N VAL A 163 3.59 -5.85 28.99
CA VAL A 163 3.17 -7.11 28.34
C VAL A 163 1.94 -7.72 29.03
N ASP A 164 1.77 -7.48 30.33
CA ASP A 164 0.65 -7.99 31.11
C ASP A 164 -0.55 -7.01 31.20
N SER A 165 -0.47 -5.85 30.52
CA SER A 165 -1.55 -4.87 30.45
C SER A 165 -2.61 -5.26 29.41
N TYR A 166 -3.80 -4.70 29.55
CA TYR A 166 -4.90 -4.80 28.61
C TYR A 166 -4.91 -3.61 27.62
N PRO A 167 -5.56 -3.75 26.44
CA PRO A 167 -5.67 -2.68 25.46
C PRO A 167 -6.23 -1.36 26.00
N HIS A 168 -7.18 -1.41 26.94
CA HIS A 168 -7.78 -0.20 27.53
C HIS A 168 -6.84 0.55 28.50
N GLU A 169 -5.72 -0.05 28.88
CA GLU A 169 -4.67 0.59 29.69
C GLU A 169 -3.60 1.29 28.82
N PHE A 170 -3.65 1.11 27.49
CA PHE A 170 -2.71 1.70 26.54
C PHE A 170 -3.30 2.97 25.92
N SER A 171 -2.43 3.97 25.65
CA SER A 171 -2.79 5.11 24.80
C SER A 171 -3.07 4.66 23.36
N GLY A 172 -3.66 5.54 22.54
CA GLY A 172 -3.85 5.28 21.10
C GLY A 172 -2.55 4.82 20.41
N GLY A 173 -1.48 5.61 20.55
CA GLY A 173 -0.17 5.29 19.99
C GLY A 173 0.46 4.01 20.56
N MET A 174 0.27 3.72 21.85
CA MET A 174 0.75 2.46 22.43
C MET A 174 0.00 1.25 21.86
N ARG A 175 -1.32 1.34 21.63
CA ARG A 175 -2.08 0.26 21.00
C ARG A 175 -1.63 0.02 19.57
N GLN A 176 -1.35 1.08 18.82
CA GLN A 176 -0.84 0.99 17.46
C GLN A 176 0.53 0.32 17.41
N ARG A 177 1.45 0.72 18.29
CA ARG A 177 2.75 0.06 18.47
C ARG A 177 2.61 -1.41 18.83
N ALA A 178 1.70 -1.75 19.74
CA ALA A 178 1.44 -3.16 20.08
C ALA A 178 0.88 -3.97 18.90
N MET A 179 -0.01 -3.38 18.08
CA MET A 179 -0.50 -4.00 16.85
C MET A 179 0.62 -4.21 15.83
N ILE A 180 1.53 -3.24 15.68
CA ILE A 180 2.72 -3.38 14.84
C ILE A 180 3.63 -4.50 15.36
N ALA A 181 3.90 -4.54 16.67
CA ALA A 181 4.66 -5.64 17.30
C ALA A 181 4.01 -7.01 17.05
N MET A 182 2.68 -7.09 17.06
CA MET A 182 1.94 -8.32 16.76
C MET A 182 2.13 -8.73 15.28
N ALA A 183 1.99 -7.79 14.34
CA ALA A 183 2.17 -8.04 12.91
C ALA A 183 3.60 -8.51 12.56
N LEU A 184 4.59 -7.98 13.28
CA LEU A 184 6.01 -8.30 13.10
C LEU A 184 6.46 -9.54 13.88
N SER A 185 5.58 -10.12 14.70
CA SER A 185 5.99 -11.17 15.64
C SER A 185 6.62 -12.40 14.98
N CYS A 186 6.26 -12.64 13.72
CA CYS A 186 6.71 -13.76 12.92
C CYS A 186 7.70 -13.37 11.81
N ASP A 187 8.28 -12.16 11.88
CA ASP A 187 9.27 -11.64 10.93
C ASP A 187 8.81 -11.77 9.46
N PRO A 188 7.71 -11.10 9.08
CA PRO A 188 7.02 -11.34 7.83
C PRO A 188 7.84 -10.92 6.60
N SER A 189 7.83 -11.77 5.57
CA SER A 189 8.46 -11.47 4.29
C SER A 189 7.72 -10.39 3.47
N LEU A 190 6.38 -10.35 3.54
CA LEU A 190 5.53 -9.27 3.03
C LEU A 190 4.83 -8.58 4.22
N LEU A 191 4.97 -7.26 4.33
CA LEU A 191 4.23 -6.47 5.30
C LEU A 191 3.31 -5.48 4.57
N ILE A 192 2.00 -5.62 4.75
CA ILE A 192 1.01 -4.67 4.25
C ILE A 192 0.60 -3.75 5.41
N ALA A 193 0.86 -2.46 5.28
CA ALA A 193 0.53 -1.47 6.30
C ALA A 193 -0.60 -0.57 5.79
N ASP A 194 -1.82 -0.77 6.30
CA ASP A 194 -3.01 -0.02 5.88
C ASP A 194 -3.27 1.13 6.83
N GLU A 195 -2.92 2.34 6.40
CA GLU A 195 -3.03 3.57 7.18
C GLU A 195 -2.36 3.47 8.58
N PRO A 196 -1.11 2.99 8.66
CA PRO A 196 -0.46 2.59 9.92
C PRO A 196 -0.03 3.77 10.80
N THR A 197 -0.31 5.02 10.40
CA THR A 197 -0.01 6.23 11.16
C THR A 197 -1.23 7.12 11.36
N THR A 198 -2.40 6.69 10.88
CA THR A 198 -3.63 7.47 11.01
C THR A 198 -4.02 7.63 12.48
N ALA A 199 -4.51 8.83 12.82
CA ALA A 199 -4.89 9.25 14.17
C ALA A 199 -3.74 9.28 15.21
N LEU A 200 -2.48 9.32 14.74
CA LEU A 200 -1.30 9.58 15.58
C LEU A 200 -0.83 11.04 15.48
N ASP A 201 -0.15 11.51 16.52
CA ASP A 201 0.60 12.76 16.43
C ASP A 201 1.86 12.59 15.56
N VAL A 202 2.35 13.71 15.04
CA VAL A 202 3.48 13.74 14.08
C VAL A 202 4.75 13.10 14.64
N THR A 203 4.98 13.19 15.96
CA THR A 203 6.18 12.59 16.57
C THR A 203 6.07 11.08 16.61
N VAL A 204 4.91 10.55 17.01
CA VAL A 204 4.65 9.11 17.01
C VAL A 204 4.63 8.55 15.60
N GLN A 205 4.05 9.27 14.63
CA GLN A 205 4.07 8.88 13.22
C GLN A 205 5.51 8.67 12.71
N ALA A 206 6.40 9.66 12.88
CA ALA A 206 7.80 9.55 12.44
C ALA A 206 8.49 8.31 13.04
N GLN A 207 8.29 8.08 14.35
CA GLN A 207 8.86 6.90 15.03
C GLN A 207 8.32 5.56 14.49
N ILE A 208 7.07 5.52 14.02
CA ILE A 208 6.52 4.32 13.36
C ILE A 208 7.14 4.12 11.98
N LEU A 209 7.32 5.20 11.21
CA LEU A 209 7.94 5.12 9.88
C LEU A 209 9.41 4.68 9.96
N ASP A 210 10.18 5.24 10.90
CA ASP A 210 11.55 4.83 11.19
C ASP A 210 11.62 3.33 11.52
N LEU A 211 10.74 2.86 12.40
CA LEU A 211 10.64 1.45 12.76
C LEU A 211 10.38 0.58 11.52
N LEU A 212 9.41 0.93 10.67
CA LEU A 212 9.08 0.16 9.46
C LEU A 212 10.26 0.12 8.47
N ASN A 213 10.99 1.23 8.33
CA ASN A 213 12.18 1.32 7.50
C ASN A 213 13.34 0.45 8.03
N ASP A 214 13.57 0.47 9.33
CA ASP A 214 14.59 -0.37 9.97
C ASP A 214 14.26 -1.87 9.82
N LEU A 215 12.98 -2.23 9.95
CA LEU A 215 12.51 -3.60 9.75
C LEU A 215 12.68 -4.07 8.31
N GLN A 216 12.36 -3.22 7.33
CA GLN A 216 12.57 -3.51 5.91
C GLN A 216 14.04 -3.87 5.64
N LYS A 217 14.96 -3.05 6.17
CA LYS A 217 16.41 -3.22 5.98
C LYS A 217 16.95 -4.46 6.68
N GLU A 218 16.47 -4.74 7.89
CA GLU A 218 16.95 -5.89 8.68
C GLU A 218 16.46 -7.23 8.13
N PHE A 219 15.18 -7.31 7.73
CA PHE A 219 14.55 -8.57 7.33
C PHE A 219 14.43 -8.76 5.82
N ASN A 220 14.88 -7.77 5.03
CA ASN A 220 14.71 -7.75 3.58
C ASN A 220 13.23 -7.96 3.16
N SER A 221 12.31 -7.42 3.96
CA SER A 221 10.87 -7.56 3.75
C SER A 221 10.41 -6.66 2.60
N ALA A 222 9.45 -7.15 1.82
CA ALA A 222 8.67 -6.33 0.91
C ALA A 222 7.59 -5.58 1.69
N ILE A 223 7.45 -4.27 1.50
CA ILE A 223 6.46 -3.46 2.20
C ILE A 223 5.47 -2.84 1.22
N VAL A 224 4.18 -3.01 1.48
CA VAL A 224 3.11 -2.24 0.83
C VAL A 224 2.57 -1.24 1.85
N MET A 225 2.87 0.03 1.65
CA MET A 225 2.39 1.13 2.48
C MET A 225 1.15 1.73 1.84
N ILE A 226 -0.02 1.58 2.46
CA ILE A 226 -1.26 2.21 2.02
C ILE A 226 -1.52 3.43 2.89
N THR A 227 -1.68 4.58 2.26
CA THR A 227 -2.01 5.82 2.96
C THR A 227 -2.70 6.80 2.03
N HIS A 228 -3.34 7.81 2.61
CA HIS A 228 -3.80 8.98 1.88
C HIS A 228 -2.84 10.18 2.02
N ASP A 229 -1.82 10.06 2.87
CA ASP A 229 -0.80 11.09 3.09
C ASP A 229 0.41 10.87 2.16
N LEU A 230 0.55 11.74 1.16
CA LEU A 230 1.69 11.70 0.24
C LEU A 230 3.02 12.05 0.96
N GLY A 231 3.00 12.86 2.02
CA GLY A 231 4.21 13.18 2.78
C GLY A 231 4.84 11.94 3.41
N VAL A 232 4.01 11.05 3.96
CA VAL A 232 4.46 9.74 4.49
C VAL A 232 5.08 8.87 3.39
N VAL A 233 4.45 8.83 2.22
CA VAL A 233 4.94 8.03 1.09
C VAL A 233 6.28 8.53 0.57
N ALA A 234 6.48 9.85 0.54
CA ALA A 234 7.74 10.47 0.12
C ALA A 234 8.93 10.07 1.00
N GLU A 235 8.67 9.72 2.27
CA GLU A 235 9.71 9.39 3.25
C GLU A 235 10.15 7.92 3.19
N ILE A 236 9.21 6.99 2.96
CA ILE A 236 9.46 5.54 3.16
C ILE A 236 9.38 4.69 1.88
N SER A 237 8.79 5.20 0.80
CA SER A 237 8.53 4.39 -0.40
C SER A 237 9.65 4.50 -1.42
N ASP A 238 9.89 3.43 -2.18
CA ASP A 238 10.73 3.46 -3.38
C ASP A 238 9.89 3.86 -4.61
N GLU A 239 8.71 3.27 -4.71
CA GLU A 239 7.74 3.47 -5.79
C GLU A 239 6.38 3.88 -5.24
N VAL A 240 5.58 4.58 -6.06
CA VAL A 240 4.24 5.04 -5.70
C VAL A 240 3.25 4.65 -6.79
N LEU A 241 2.18 3.98 -6.37
CA LEU A 241 1.02 3.65 -7.18
C LEU A 241 -0.18 4.51 -6.74
N VAL A 242 -0.57 5.44 -7.59
CA VAL A 242 -1.74 6.30 -7.39
C VAL A 242 -2.99 5.58 -7.89
N MET A 243 -3.96 5.37 -6.99
CA MET A 243 -5.24 4.73 -7.29
C MET A 243 -6.39 5.74 -7.28
N TYR A 244 -7.30 5.59 -8.25
CA TYR A 244 -8.55 6.35 -8.31
C TYR A 244 -9.71 5.45 -8.79
N ALA A 245 -10.81 5.46 -8.04
CA ALA A 245 -12.04 4.72 -8.34
C ALA A 245 -11.80 3.25 -8.73
N GLY A 246 -10.91 2.55 -8.01
CA GLY A 246 -10.54 1.16 -8.23
C GLY A 246 -9.48 0.89 -9.30
N ASN A 247 -8.93 1.92 -9.95
CA ASN A 247 -7.97 1.78 -11.04
C ASN A 247 -6.62 2.41 -10.66
N ALA A 248 -5.52 1.84 -11.15
CA ALA A 248 -4.22 2.52 -11.16
C ALA A 248 -4.27 3.66 -12.19
N VAL A 249 -3.95 4.88 -11.76
CA VAL A 249 -3.91 6.05 -12.66
C VAL A 249 -2.50 6.52 -12.96
N GLU A 250 -1.57 6.28 -12.04
CA GLU A 250 -0.16 6.63 -12.21
C GLU A 250 0.71 5.73 -11.34
N HIS A 251 1.87 5.32 -11.86
CA HIS A 251 2.83 4.49 -11.16
C HIS A 251 4.24 4.91 -11.56
N GLY A 252 5.09 5.26 -10.60
CA GLY A 252 6.50 5.55 -10.86
C GLY A 252 7.31 5.54 -9.58
N THR A 253 8.59 5.87 -9.67
CA THR A 253 9.42 6.11 -8.48
C THR A 253 8.86 7.28 -7.66
N VAL A 254 9.16 7.31 -6.36
CA VAL A 254 8.81 8.49 -5.52
C VAL A 254 9.33 9.77 -6.16
N GLN A 255 10.57 9.77 -6.67
CA GLN A 255 11.13 10.96 -7.28
C GLN A 255 10.32 11.45 -8.49
N GLU A 256 9.92 10.56 -9.40
CA GLU A 256 9.13 10.90 -10.59
C GLU A 256 7.75 11.42 -10.22
N ILE A 257 7.07 10.76 -9.28
CA ILE A 257 5.72 11.13 -8.87
C ILE A 257 5.67 12.51 -8.21
N PHE A 258 6.72 12.91 -7.49
CA PHE A 258 6.77 14.22 -6.85
C PHE A 258 7.35 15.32 -7.73
N SER A 259 8.27 15.00 -8.65
CA SER A 259 8.96 16.01 -9.48
C SER A 259 8.38 16.20 -10.88
N ALA A 260 7.82 15.15 -11.48
CA ALA A 260 7.28 15.17 -12.84
C ALA A 260 6.00 14.31 -13.01
N PRO A 261 5.01 14.41 -12.11
CA PRO A 261 3.76 13.66 -12.24
C PRO A 261 3.05 13.97 -13.56
N GLN A 262 2.35 12.98 -14.10
CA GLN A 262 1.74 13.04 -15.43
C GLN A 262 0.21 12.98 -15.40
N HIS A 263 -0.41 12.51 -14.31
CA HIS A 263 -1.86 12.42 -14.24
C HIS A 263 -2.48 13.65 -13.55
N PRO A 264 -3.52 14.30 -14.13
CA PRO A 264 -4.19 15.44 -13.50
C PRO A 264 -4.75 15.21 -12.09
N TYR A 265 -5.11 13.97 -11.76
CA TYR A 265 -5.47 13.59 -10.39
C TYR A 265 -4.29 13.69 -9.42
N THR A 266 -3.13 13.16 -9.82
CA THR A 266 -1.89 13.21 -9.03
C THR A 266 -1.46 14.65 -8.78
N TRP A 267 -1.58 15.52 -9.80
CA TRP A 267 -1.37 16.97 -9.66
C TRP A 267 -2.25 17.56 -8.57
N GLY A 268 -3.54 17.22 -8.57
CA GLY A 268 -4.49 17.66 -7.56
C GLY A 268 -4.19 17.14 -6.15
N LEU A 269 -3.74 15.89 -6.01
CA LEU A 269 -3.30 15.34 -4.72
C LEU A 269 -2.09 16.10 -4.17
N LEU A 270 -1.06 16.31 -5.00
CA LEU A 270 0.14 17.06 -4.60
C LEU A 270 -0.18 18.52 -4.27
N SER A 271 -1.10 19.14 -5.01
CA SER A 271 -1.52 20.53 -4.79
C SER A 271 -2.31 20.72 -3.49
N SER A 272 -2.80 19.61 -2.91
CA SER A 272 -3.52 19.60 -1.63
C SER A 272 -2.57 19.46 -0.43
N ILE A 273 -1.27 19.24 -0.65
CA ILE A 273 -0.26 19.14 0.41
C ILE A 273 0.11 20.54 0.89
N THR A 274 0.05 20.76 2.21
CA THR A 274 0.49 22.01 2.85
C THR A 274 2.01 22.05 2.96
N ARG A 275 2.65 23.09 2.41
CA ARG A 275 4.08 23.35 2.62
C ARG A 275 4.32 24.46 3.64
N LEU A 276 5.37 24.29 4.44
CA LEU A 276 5.78 25.24 5.48
C LEU A 276 6.47 26.50 4.91
N ASP A 277 6.99 26.42 3.69
CA ASP A 277 7.69 27.50 2.99
C ASP A 277 6.75 28.47 2.24
N ARG A 278 5.43 28.22 2.26
CA ARG A 278 4.44 29.09 1.65
C ARG A 278 4.00 30.23 2.56
N THR A 279 3.91 31.44 1.99
CA THR A 279 3.17 32.53 2.61
C THR A 279 1.72 32.09 2.82
N ARG A 280 1.22 32.28 4.05
CA ARG A 280 -0.08 31.79 4.58
C ARG A 280 -1.34 32.24 3.81
N ALA A 281 -1.19 32.95 2.69
CA ALA A 281 -2.24 33.69 1.99
C ALA A 281 -2.90 32.95 0.82
N ASP A 282 -2.27 31.91 0.26
CA ASP A 282 -2.86 31.15 -0.84
C ASP A 282 -3.73 30.00 -0.34
N ARG A 283 -5.00 29.96 -0.79
CA ARG A 283 -5.92 28.87 -0.48
C ARG A 283 -5.41 27.56 -1.11
N LEU A 284 -5.44 26.49 -0.33
CA LEU A 284 -5.18 25.13 -0.84
C LEU A 284 -6.14 24.80 -1.98
N ARG A 285 -5.60 24.26 -3.07
CA ARG A 285 -6.37 23.84 -4.24
C ARG A 285 -6.79 22.39 -4.08
N ALA A 286 -8.00 22.18 -3.58
CA ALA A 286 -8.59 20.84 -3.49
C ALA A 286 -9.03 20.33 -4.88
N VAL A 287 -9.03 19.00 -5.05
CA VAL A 287 -9.61 18.35 -6.23
C VAL A 287 -11.12 18.61 -6.25
N PRO A 288 -11.68 19.24 -7.30
CA PRO A 288 -13.08 19.65 -7.30
C PRO A 288 -14.04 18.46 -7.32
N GLY A 289 -15.24 18.64 -6.75
CA GLY A 289 -16.31 17.64 -6.75
C GLY A 289 -16.04 16.44 -5.84
N ASN A 290 -16.95 15.46 -5.87
CA ASN A 290 -16.88 14.25 -5.05
C ASN A 290 -16.39 13.04 -5.87
N PRO A 291 -15.68 12.07 -5.27
CA PRO A 291 -15.38 10.79 -5.92
C PRO A 291 -16.65 10.11 -6.46
N PRO A 292 -16.56 9.41 -7.60
CA PRO A 292 -17.71 8.71 -8.17
C PRO A 292 -18.15 7.55 -7.29
N SER A 293 -19.42 7.17 -7.41
CA SER A 293 -19.89 5.89 -6.88
C SER A 293 -19.20 4.74 -7.59
N LEU A 294 -18.72 3.76 -6.83
CA LEU A 294 -18.13 2.53 -7.36
C LEU A 294 -19.16 1.51 -7.88
N ILE A 295 -20.46 1.76 -7.65
CA ILE A 295 -21.56 1.01 -8.25
C ILE A 295 -21.76 1.46 -9.71
N ALA A 296 -21.66 2.77 -9.95
CA ALA A 296 -21.91 3.40 -11.24
C ALA A 296 -20.70 4.27 -11.66
N VAL A 297 -19.55 3.62 -11.89
CA VAL A 297 -18.35 4.32 -12.32
C VAL A 297 -18.58 4.93 -13.71
N PRO A 298 -18.30 6.22 -13.94
CA PRO A 298 -18.48 6.88 -15.23
C PRO A 298 -17.82 6.11 -16.38
N ALA A 299 -18.36 6.18 -17.59
CA ALA A 299 -17.71 5.66 -18.79
C ALA A 299 -16.40 6.41 -19.07
N GLY A 300 -15.51 5.82 -19.88
CA GLY A 300 -14.24 6.46 -20.23
C GLY A 300 -13.21 6.51 -19.10
N CYS A 301 -12.55 7.65 -18.89
CA CYS A 301 -11.69 7.87 -17.72
C CYS A 301 -12.56 8.12 -16.47
N PRO A 302 -12.39 7.36 -15.36
CA PRO A 302 -13.21 7.57 -14.15
C PRO A 302 -13.09 8.98 -13.56
N PHE A 303 -11.95 9.65 -13.77
CA PHE A 303 -11.67 10.99 -13.25
C PHE A 303 -12.22 12.12 -14.14
N HIS A 304 -12.68 11.84 -15.35
CA HIS A 304 -13.11 12.88 -16.29
C HIS A 304 -14.17 13.87 -15.75
N PRO A 305 -15.12 13.49 -14.87
CA PRO A 305 -16.10 14.44 -14.34
C PRO A 305 -15.48 15.50 -13.42
N ARG A 306 -14.30 15.22 -12.85
CA ARG A 306 -13.55 16.12 -11.95
C ARG A 306 -12.29 16.70 -12.60
N CYS A 307 -11.91 16.20 -13.77
CA CYS A 307 -10.70 16.62 -14.47
C CYS A 307 -10.92 17.94 -15.21
N GLN A 308 -10.20 18.98 -14.81
CA GLN A 308 -10.23 20.30 -15.46
C GLN A 308 -9.77 20.26 -16.93
N TYR A 309 -8.99 19.24 -17.29
CA TYR A 309 -8.42 19.05 -18.62
C TYR A 309 -9.17 18.02 -19.47
N ALA A 310 -10.33 17.52 -19.02
CA ALA A 310 -11.08 16.47 -19.74
C ALA A 310 -11.45 16.86 -21.16
N ASN A 311 -11.78 18.14 -21.40
CA ASN A 311 -12.12 18.63 -22.74
C ASN A 311 -10.90 18.72 -23.65
N LEU A 312 -9.71 18.99 -23.09
CA LEU A 312 -8.46 19.06 -23.85
C LEU A 312 -7.96 17.65 -24.23
N ALA A 313 -8.23 16.64 -23.40
CA ALA A 313 -7.88 15.25 -23.67
C ALA A 313 -8.77 14.59 -24.76
N GLY A 314 -9.78 15.29 -25.27
CA GLY A 314 -10.62 14.83 -26.38
C GLY A 314 -11.75 13.86 -25.98
N PRO A 315 -12.57 13.44 -26.96
CA PRO A 315 -13.82 12.70 -26.71
C PRO A 315 -13.60 11.31 -26.11
N ALA A 316 -12.47 10.65 -26.41
CA ALA A 316 -12.10 9.34 -25.87
C ALA A 316 -12.12 9.32 -24.34
N THR A 317 -11.84 10.47 -23.70
CA THR A 317 -11.89 10.64 -22.25
C THR A 317 -13.23 10.26 -21.62
N ARG A 318 -14.34 10.35 -22.37
CA ARG A 318 -15.69 10.03 -21.89
C ARG A 318 -16.18 8.65 -22.32
N THR A 319 -15.51 8.00 -23.27
CA THR A 319 -15.97 6.74 -23.88
C THR A 319 -15.03 5.57 -23.64
N GLU A 320 -13.72 5.81 -23.56
CA GLU A 320 -12.68 4.80 -23.49
C GLU A 320 -11.89 4.87 -22.18
N ARG A 321 -11.68 3.72 -21.54
CA ARG A 321 -10.85 3.65 -20.32
C ARG A 321 -9.38 3.79 -20.74
N PRO A 322 -8.64 4.78 -20.20
CA PRO A 322 -7.21 4.87 -20.48
C PRO A 322 -6.49 3.66 -19.88
N THR A 323 -5.50 3.13 -20.59
CA THR A 323 -4.65 2.05 -20.10
C THR A 323 -3.38 2.61 -19.47
N LEU A 324 -2.78 1.88 -18.53
CA LEU A 324 -1.58 2.32 -17.84
C LEU A 324 -0.35 2.16 -18.77
N GLU A 325 -0.02 3.23 -19.50
CA GLU A 325 1.01 3.23 -20.52
C GLU A 325 2.34 3.79 -20.00
N THR A 326 3.45 3.27 -20.52
CA THR A 326 4.80 3.73 -20.14
C THR A 326 5.11 5.06 -20.81
N VAL A 327 5.41 6.09 -20.01
CA VAL A 327 5.79 7.43 -20.49
C VAL A 327 7.27 7.74 -20.30
N ALA A 328 7.91 7.09 -19.33
CA ALA A 328 9.35 7.07 -19.14
C ALA A 328 9.75 5.71 -18.51
N PRO A 329 11.03 5.31 -18.53
CA PRO A 329 11.47 4.07 -17.89
C PRO A 329 11.07 4.05 -16.41
N GLY A 330 10.20 3.11 -16.01
CA GLY A 330 9.68 3.02 -14.63
C GLY A 330 8.44 3.88 -14.35
N HIS A 331 8.08 4.82 -15.22
CA HIS A 331 6.92 5.71 -15.04
C HIS A 331 5.80 5.38 -16.03
N ARG A 332 4.64 5.02 -15.48
CA ARG A 332 3.43 4.67 -16.22
C ARG A 332 2.23 5.49 -15.77
N VAL A 333 1.28 5.71 -16.68
CA VAL A 333 0.14 6.60 -16.45
C VAL A 333 -1.03 6.25 -17.36
N ALA A 334 -2.24 6.32 -16.80
CA ALA A 334 -3.48 6.08 -17.52
C ALA A 334 -4.19 7.40 -17.81
N CYS A 335 -3.77 8.10 -18.87
CA CYS A 335 -4.36 9.39 -19.24
C CYS A 335 -4.44 9.56 -20.77
N HIS A 336 -5.57 10.06 -21.25
CA HIS A 336 -5.77 10.40 -22.67
C HIS A 336 -5.14 11.73 -23.07
N LEU A 337 -4.69 12.54 -22.11
CA LEU A 337 -4.03 13.80 -22.42
C LEU A 337 -2.65 13.53 -23.06
N PRO A 338 -2.33 14.13 -24.22
CA PRO A 338 -1.04 13.92 -24.87
C PRO A 338 0.15 14.23 -23.96
N VAL A 339 1.26 13.50 -24.10
CA VAL A 339 2.47 13.66 -23.27
C VAL A 339 2.97 15.11 -23.29
N GLU A 340 3.03 15.72 -24.47
CA GLU A 340 3.52 17.09 -24.66
C GLU A 340 2.62 18.10 -23.93
N ALA A 341 1.30 17.87 -23.97
CA ALA A 341 0.33 18.71 -23.26
C ALA A 341 0.49 18.56 -21.74
N ARG A 342 0.67 17.33 -21.24
CA ARG A 342 0.90 17.05 -19.82
C ARG A 342 2.14 17.75 -19.29
N VAL A 343 3.27 17.58 -19.96
CA VAL A 343 4.55 18.19 -19.57
C VAL A 343 4.45 19.72 -19.56
N ARG A 344 3.83 20.30 -20.60
CA ARG A 344 3.63 21.76 -20.68
C ARG A 344 2.75 22.27 -19.54
N ILE A 345 1.54 21.70 -19.37
CA ILE A 345 0.58 22.11 -18.35
C ILE A 345 1.18 21.96 -16.95
N PHE A 346 1.84 20.83 -16.68
CA PHE A 346 2.48 20.61 -15.40
C PHE A 346 3.51 21.71 -15.12
N ARG A 347 4.41 21.99 -16.06
CA ARG A 347 5.47 23.00 -15.89
C ARG A 347 4.94 24.43 -15.75
N GLU A 348 3.91 24.78 -16.51
CA GLU A 348 3.41 26.16 -16.63
C GLU A 348 2.32 26.50 -15.60
N GLU A 349 1.46 25.55 -15.25
CA GLU A 349 0.27 25.79 -14.43
C GLU A 349 0.34 25.14 -13.04
N VAL A 350 0.92 23.94 -12.93
CA VAL A 350 0.84 23.11 -11.72
C VAL A 350 2.10 23.25 -10.86
N ALA A 351 3.28 22.97 -11.40
CA ALA A 351 4.56 22.98 -10.71
C ALA A 351 4.89 24.31 -10.01
N PRO A 352 4.57 25.50 -10.56
CA PRO A 352 4.73 26.76 -9.82
C PRO A 352 3.87 26.84 -8.56
N SER A 353 2.81 26.01 -8.51
CA SER A 353 1.88 25.89 -7.41
C SER A 353 2.08 24.65 -6.53
N LEU A 354 3.16 23.88 -6.73
CA LEU A 354 3.53 22.74 -5.89
C LEU A 354 4.64 23.06 -4.89
#